data_AF-A0A7W1TYY1-F1
#
_entry.id   AF-A0A7W1TYY1-F1
#
_cell.length_a   1.000
_cell.length_b   1.000
_cell.length_c   1.000
_cell.angle_alpha   90.00
_cell.angle_beta   90.00
_cell.angle_gamma   90.00
#
_symmetry.space_group_name_H-M   'P 1'
#
loop_
_entity.id
_entity.type
_entity.pdbx_description
1 polymer ?
#
loop_
_entity_poly.entity_id
_entity_poly.type
_entity_poly.pdbx_seq_one_letter_code
_entity_poly.pdbx_strand_id
1 'polypeptide(L)'
;MKIFILILLGCVTMNPNISGYTLENTYLNETNFPVVKNNYVIISGCSGGGKSTLLSELASRGYSVVLEPGRQIVKEQTAIKGDAFPWTNLEKFLDLALSRYVFQFNSQKEQQQLVFFDRGIIDAVQLRNPQPEYFQNAAKNFRYNRSVFLVPPWEEIFASDAERKHSFESAKKEFDELLIKYKNFGYETVLIPKVSVKERVNFILEKLDATTYKAANASNFYISKGKRLLEWNKEKLTIQSDLRINDLKELFAPEFVVMANGRRYDANYQTYYEFLNKFRSDIYSIDYEVQEYLNIESTVVMPLKATVKRLKGNVDIFDAIMLIKFNDLGQIVHWQEVYSTSEPK
;
A
#
# COMPACT_ATOMS: atom_id res chain seq x y z
N MET A 1 -30.72 6.23 -20.90
CA MET A 1 -29.64 7.18 -20.55
C MET A 1 -30.16 8.22 -19.56
N LYS A 2 -30.40 7.79 -18.31
CA LYS A 2 -30.86 8.60 -17.16
C LYS A 2 -30.84 7.71 -15.90
N ILE A 3 -29.67 7.16 -15.58
CA ILE A 3 -29.39 6.48 -14.29
C ILE A 3 -27.93 6.80 -13.98
N PHE A 4 -27.67 8.04 -13.55
CA PHE A 4 -26.36 8.44 -13.00
C PHE A 4 -26.51 9.68 -12.11
N ILE A 5 -27.62 9.81 -11.38
CA ILE A 5 -27.80 10.87 -10.38
C ILE A 5 -28.62 10.28 -9.23
N LEU A 6 -27.97 9.51 -8.36
CA LEU A 6 -28.50 9.16 -7.03
C LEU A 6 -27.38 8.83 -6.02
N ILE A 7 -26.17 9.31 -6.25
CA ILE A 7 -25.04 9.24 -5.30
C ILE A 7 -24.93 10.53 -4.44
N LEU A 8 -25.76 11.56 -4.69
CA LEU A 8 -25.59 12.90 -4.11
C LEU A 8 -26.64 13.32 -3.07
N LEU A 9 -27.22 12.39 -2.29
CA LEU A 9 -28.15 12.74 -1.21
C LEU A 9 -27.84 12.06 0.13
N GLY A 10 -26.56 11.92 0.44
CA GLY A 10 -26.04 11.61 1.79
C GLY A 10 -25.30 12.78 2.45
N CYS A 11 -25.43 14.01 1.94
CA CYS A 11 -24.62 15.17 2.35
C CYS A 11 -25.17 15.98 3.55
N VAL A 12 -26.05 15.45 4.41
CA VAL A 12 -26.75 16.31 5.40
C VAL A 12 -26.45 16.04 6.89
N THR A 13 -25.58 15.10 7.29
CA THR A 13 -25.19 15.03 8.72
C THR A 13 -23.73 14.79 9.04
N MET A 14 -22.79 14.99 8.10
CA MET A 14 -21.37 15.24 8.43
C MET A 14 -20.74 16.06 7.31
N ASN A 15 -20.38 17.32 7.56
CA ASN A 15 -19.59 18.15 6.64
C ASN A 15 -18.80 19.20 7.46
N PRO A 16 -17.70 19.79 6.95
CA PRO A 16 -17.10 19.55 5.64
C PRO A 16 -15.56 19.45 5.63
N ASN A 17 -15.04 18.95 4.50
CA ASN A 17 -13.84 19.41 3.79
C ASN A 17 -13.07 18.26 3.14
N ILE A 18 -13.70 17.55 2.21
CA ILE A 18 -13.01 17.31 0.95
C ILE A 18 -13.36 18.55 0.14
N SER A 19 -12.45 19.53 0.07
CA SER A 19 -12.68 20.66 -0.84
C SER A 19 -12.84 20.08 -2.26
N GLY A 20 -13.72 20.62 -3.10
CA GLY A 20 -13.85 20.16 -4.50
C GLY A 20 -12.49 20.12 -5.21
N TYR A 21 -11.59 21.02 -4.81
CA TYR A 21 -10.19 21.09 -5.24
C TYR A 21 -9.35 19.84 -4.89
N THR A 22 -9.59 19.22 -3.72
CA THR A 22 -8.88 18.02 -3.25
C THR A 22 -9.38 16.76 -3.96
N LEU A 23 -10.67 16.69 -4.30
CA LEU A 23 -11.21 15.55 -5.05
C LEU A 23 -10.69 15.54 -6.49
N GLU A 24 -10.72 16.71 -7.16
CA GLU A 24 -10.25 16.85 -8.55
C GLU A 24 -8.73 16.67 -8.67
N ASN A 25 -7.93 17.32 -7.83
CA ASN A 25 -6.47 17.27 -7.99
C ASN A 25 -5.82 16.03 -7.35
N THR A 26 -6.27 15.58 -6.17
CA THR A 26 -5.59 14.49 -5.45
C THR A 26 -6.15 13.11 -5.80
N TYR A 27 -7.48 12.97 -5.90
CA TYR A 27 -8.09 11.66 -6.21
C TYR A 27 -8.25 11.41 -7.72
N LEU A 28 -8.71 12.41 -8.49
CA LEU A 28 -9.02 12.20 -9.92
C LEU A 28 -7.81 12.35 -10.84
N ASN A 29 -6.86 13.23 -10.54
CA ASN A 29 -5.71 13.51 -11.42
C ASN A 29 -4.41 12.77 -11.03
N GLU A 30 -4.16 12.52 -9.75
CA GLU A 30 -2.86 12.01 -9.25
C GLU A 30 -2.92 10.57 -8.70
N THR A 31 -4.10 9.97 -8.58
CA THR A 31 -4.22 8.61 -8.05
C THR A 31 -3.75 7.58 -9.06
N ASN A 32 -2.61 6.95 -8.76
CA ASN A 32 -2.13 5.78 -9.47
C ASN A 32 -2.60 4.50 -8.78
N PHE A 33 -3.12 3.55 -9.56
CA PHE A 33 -3.47 2.23 -9.06
C PHE A 33 -2.28 1.25 -9.21
N PRO A 34 -2.09 0.32 -8.26
CA PRO A 34 -2.92 0.09 -7.07
C PRO A 34 -2.65 1.11 -5.95
N VAL A 35 -3.72 1.53 -5.26
CA VAL A 35 -3.63 2.33 -4.04
C VAL A 35 -3.44 1.38 -2.86
N VAL A 36 -2.37 1.55 -2.11
CA VAL A 36 -2.05 0.72 -0.94
C VAL A 36 -2.12 1.55 0.34
N LYS A 37 -2.94 1.12 1.30
CA LYS A 37 -3.10 1.75 2.62
C LYS A 37 -2.68 0.77 3.71
N ASN A 38 -1.41 0.84 4.12
CA ASN A 38 -0.82 -0.05 5.13
C ASN A 38 -1.42 0.13 6.54
N ASN A 39 -2.05 1.26 6.83
CA ASN A 39 -2.74 1.48 8.10
C ASN A 39 -4.19 0.96 8.12
N TYR A 40 -4.72 0.45 7.00
CA TYR A 40 -6.07 -0.12 6.95
C TYR A 40 -6.02 -1.62 7.17
N VAL A 41 -6.58 -2.09 8.28
CA VAL A 41 -6.49 -3.48 8.72
C VAL A 41 -7.85 -4.14 8.56
N ILE A 42 -7.90 -5.23 7.81
CA ILE A 42 -9.11 -6.04 7.72
C ILE A 42 -9.20 -7.02 8.89
N ILE A 43 -10.36 -7.02 9.54
CA ILE A 43 -10.82 -8.11 10.39
C ILE A 43 -12.01 -8.76 9.68
N SER A 44 -11.81 -9.97 9.19
CA SER A 44 -12.87 -10.78 8.54
C SER A 44 -13.05 -12.11 9.28
N GLY A 45 -13.94 -12.97 8.78
CA GLY A 45 -14.29 -14.25 9.37
C GLY A 45 -15.79 -14.47 9.37
N CYS A 46 -16.19 -15.70 9.69
CA CYS A 46 -17.58 -16.14 9.63
C CYS A 46 -18.50 -15.37 10.58
N SER A 47 -19.80 -15.41 10.27
CA SER A 47 -20.84 -14.95 11.19
C SER A 47 -20.79 -15.72 12.51
N GLY A 48 -20.97 -15.04 13.65
CA GLY A 48 -21.00 -15.68 14.99
C GLY A 48 -19.65 -15.81 15.72
N GLY A 49 -18.51 -15.49 15.10
CA GLY A 49 -17.18 -15.61 15.75
C GLY A 49 -16.84 -14.52 16.80
N GLY A 50 -17.80 -13.68 17.20
CA GLY A 50 -17.55 -12.56 18.13
C GLY A 50 -16.80 -11.37 17.53
N LYS A 51 -16.81 -11.23 16.19
CA LYS A 51 -16.16 -10.13 15.46
C LYS A 51 -16.67 -8.74 15.88
N SER A 52 -17.98 -8.59 16.07
CA SER A 52 -18.57 -7.31 16.50
C SER A 52 -18.10 -6.89 17.90
N THR A 53 -17.95 -7.85 18.83
CA THR A 53 -17.40 -7.60 20.17
C THR A 53 -15.93 -7.21 20.10
N LEU A 54 -15.16 -7.88 19.24
CA LEU A 54 -13.75 -7.56 18.98
C LEU A 54 -13.57 -6.14 18.43
N LEU A 55 -14.40 -5.75 17.45
CA LEU A 55 -14.39 -4.41 16.87
C LEU A 55 -14.85 -3.34 17.87
N SER A 56 -15.81 -3.66 18.74
CA SER A 56 -16.24 -2.75 19.80
C SER A 56 -15.13 -2.48 20.82
N GLU A 57 -14.33 -3.50 21.15
CA GLU A 57 -13.15 -3.33 22.02
C GLU A 57 -12.03 -2.52 21.34
N LEU A 58 -11.84 -2.65 20.02
CA LEU A 58 -10.90 -1.79 19.29
C LEU A 58 -11.36 -0.31 19.31
N ALA A 59 -12.66 -0.08 19.09
CA ALA A 59 -13.24 1.26 19.16
C ALA A 59 -13.15 1.85 20.57
N SER A 60 -13.37 1.05 21.63
CA SER A 60 -13.26 1.52 23.03
C SER A 60 -11.84 1.94 23.39
N ARG A 61 -10.83 1.41 22.70
CA ARG A 61 -9.42 1.78 22.82
C ARG A 61 -9.01 2.97 21.94
N GLY A 62 -9.96 3.61 21.27
CA GLY A 62 -9.75 4.83 20.49
C GLY A 62 -9.35 4.61 19.03
N TYR A 63 -9.39 3.37 18.53
CA TYR A 63 -9.14 3.10 17.11
C TYR A 63 -10.37 3.37 16.26
N SER A 64 -10.14 3.80 15.01
CA SER A 64 -11.22 3.96 14.04
C SER A 64 -11.70 2.60 13.54
N VAL A 65 -13.01 2.40 13.50
CA VAL A 65 -13.65 1.17 13.05
C VAL A 65 -14.66 1.47 11.95
N VAL A 66 -14.58 0.73 10.86
CA VAL A 66 -15.50 0.80 9.71
C VAL A 66 -16.30 -0.48 9.65
N LEU A 67 -17.62 -0.39 9.69
CA LEU A 67 -18.53 -1.54 9.69
C LEU A 67 -18.84 -2.03 8.28
N GLU A 68 -19.14 -3.34 8.14
CA GLU A 68 -19.51 -3.92 6.85
C GLU A 68 -20.80 -3.26 6.31
N PRO A 69 -20.90 -3.01 4.99
CA PRO A 69 -22.07 -2.34 4.41
C PRO A 69 -23.33 -3.21 4.37
N GLY A 70 -23.21 -4.54 4.51
CA GLY A 70 -24.29 -5.49 4.20
C GLY A 70 -25.59 -5.23 4.97
N ARG A 71 -25.51 -5.07 6.30
CA ARG A 71 -26.69 -4.78 7.14
C ARG A 71 -27.32 -3.43 6.80
N GLN A 72 -26.49 -2.45 6.46
CA GLN A 72 -26.94 -1.12 6.07
C GLN A 72 -27.72 -1.19 4.75
N ILE A 73 -27.20 -1.94 3.77
CA ILE A 73 -27.87 -2.16 2.48
C ILE A 73 -29.23 -2.82 2.70
N VAL A 74 -29.30 -3.90 3.49
CA VAL A 74 -30.58 -4.59 3.77
C VAL A 74 -31.61 -3.63 4.36
N LYS A 75 -31.22 -2.81 5.35
CA LYS A 75 -32.11 -1.83 5.98
C LYS A 75 -32.62 -0.80 4.98
N GLU A 76 -31.73 -0.25 4.14
CA GLU A 76 -32.10 0.76 3.16
C GLU A 76 -32.95 0.20 2.02
N GLN A 77 -32.62 -0.99 1.50
CA GLN A 77 -33.41 -1.66 0.47
C GLN A 77 -34.82 -1.99 0.95
N THR A 78 -34.96 -2.36 2.24
CA THR A 78 -36.27 -2.55 2.87
C THR A 78 -37.07 -1.24 2.87
N ALA A 79 -36.44 -0.13 3.27
CA ALA A 79 -37.10 1.17 3.37
C ALA A 79 -37.55 1.71 1.99
N ILE A 80 -36.73 1.54 0.96
CA ILE A 80 -37.06 1.99 -0.40
C ILE A 80 -37.87 0.97 -1.22
N LYS A 81 -38.21 -0.18 -0.63
CA LYS A 81 -38.86 -1.32 -1.31
C LYS A 81 -38.09 -1.77 -2.56
N GLY A 82 -36.76 -1.78 -2.46
CA GLY A 82 -35.86 -2.32 -3.47
C GLY A 82 -35.78 -3.84 -3.40
N ASP A 83 -34.97 -4.44 -4.28
CA ASP A 83 -34.80 -5.88 -4.42
C ASP A 83 -33.37 -6.36 -4.14
N ALA A 84 -32.42 -5.45 -3.85
CA ALA A 84 -31.01 -5.76 -3.66
C ALA A 84 -30.74 -6.38 -2.28
N PHE A 85 -31.31 -7.55 -2.04
CA PHE A 85 -31.10 -8.38 -0.85
C PHE A 85 -30.20 -9.58 -1.19
N PRO A 86 -29.40 -10.06 -0.24
CA PRO A 86 -28.51 -11.20 -0.50
C PRO A 86 -29.27 -12.51 -0.81
N TRP A 87 -30.55 -12.61 -0.42
CA TRP A 87 -31.42 -13.76 -0.70
C TRP A 87 -32.38 -13.56 -1.88
N THR A 88 -32.48 -12.35 -2.44
CA THR A 88 -33.42 -12.04 -3.54
C THR A 88 -32.68 -11.70 -4.82
N ASN A 89 -31.72 -10.78 -4.75
CA ASN A 89 -30.93 -10.33 -5.89
C ASN A 89 -29.49 -10.13 -5.44
N LEU A 90 -28.74 -11.24 -5.39
CA LEU A 90 -27.37 -11.27 -4.88
C LEU A 90 -26.42 -10.41 -5.70
N GLU A 91 -26.55 -10.41 -7.03
CA GLU A 91 -25.69 -9.62 -7.92
C GLU A 91 -25.80 -8.13 -7.62
N LYS A 92 -27.04 -7.62 -7.56
CA LYS A 92 -27.30 -6.21 -7.23
C LYS A 92 -26.87 -5.85 -5.81
N PHE A 93 -27.03 -6.78 -4.86
CA PHE A 93 -26.54 -6.60 -3.50
C PHE A 93 -25.01 -6.46 -3.47
N LEU A 94 -24.29 -7.31 -4.19
CA LEU A 94 -22.83 -7.27 -4.25
C LEU A 94 -22.31 -6.02 -4.96
N ASP A 95 -23.00 -5.52 -5.98
CA ASP A 95 -22.64 -4.24 -6.62
C ASP A 95 -22.76 -3.06 -5.66
N LEU A 96 -23.86 -3.00 -4.90
CA LEU A 96 -24.04 -1.98 -3.86
C LEU A 96 -23.00 -2.12 -2.76
N ALA A 97 -22.67 -3.36 -2.36
CA ALA A 97 -21.65 -3.63 -1.35
C ALA A 97 -20.27 -3.17 -1.84
N LEU A 98 -19.88 -3.51 -3.07
CA LEU A 98 -18.61 -3.10 -3.66
C LEU A 98 -18.49 -1.58 -3.71
N SER A 99 -19.52 -0.90 -4.20
CA SER A 99 -19.57 0.57 -4.26
C SER A 99 -19.34 1.19 -2.87
N ARG A 100 -19.99 0.64 -1.83
CA ARG A 100 -19.81 1.11 -0.45
C ARG A 100 -18.44 0.79 0.10
N TYR A 101 -17.88 -0.39 -0.16
CA TYR A 101 -16.53 -0.72 0.29
C TYR A 101 -15.49 0.23 -0.31
N VAL A 102 -15.59 0.54 -1.60
CA VAL A 102 -14.69 1.52 -2.26
C VAL A 102 -14.88 2.91 -1.67
N PHE A 103 -16.12 3.34 -1.44
CA PHE A 103 -16.39 4.62 -0.77
C PHE A 103 -15.81 4.65 0.65
N GLN A 104 -16.02 3.60 1.44
CA GLN A 104 -15.48 3.46 2.79
C GLN A 104 -13.95 3.50 2.79
N PHE A 105 -13.29 2.84 1.83
CA PHE A 105 -11.85 2.88 1.66
C PHE A 105 -11.35 4.32 1.42
N ASN A 106 -11.99 5.05 0.50
CA ASN A 106 -11.54 6.40 0.12
C ASN A 106 -11.94 7.50 1.11
N SER A 107 -12.97 7.28 1.93
CA SER A 107 -13.52 8.29 2.85
C SER A 107 -12.83 8.36 4.21
N GLN A 108 -11.93 7.42 4.52
CA GLN A 108 -11.17 7.51 5.77
C GLN A 108 -10.19 8.68 5.69
N LYS A 109 -10.08 9.44 6.77
CA LYS A 109 -9.11 10.53 6.86
C LYS A 109 -7.70 9.98 6.72
N GLU A 110 -6.84 10.68 5.98
CA GLU A 110 -5.41 10.39 5.95
C GLU A 110 -4.78 10.76 7.29
N GLN A 111 -4.91 9.85 8.25
CA GLN A 111 -4.25 9.89 9.53
C GLN A 111 -3.32 8.69 9.61
N GLN A 112 -2.15 8.84 10.22
CA GLN A 112 -1.18 7.75 10.42
C GLN A 112 -1.65 6.68 11.43
N GLN A 113 -2.89 6.77 11.91
CA GLN A 113 -3.45 5.80 12.86
C GLN A 113 -4.06 4.60 12.13
N LEU A 114 -4.10 3.46 12.83
CA LEU A 114 -4.73 2.24 12.34
C LEU A 114 -6.25 2.41 12.21
N VAL A 115 -6.79 1.95 11.10
CA VAL A 115 -8.24 1.89 10.84
C VAL A 115 -8.63 0.44 10.63
N PHE A 116 -9.56 -0.07 11.42
CA PHE A 116 -10.01 -1.46 11.36
C PHE A 116 -11.32 -1.58 10.59
N PHE A 117 -11.35 -2.46 9.60
CA PHE A 117 -12.52 -2.70 8.76
C PHE A 117 -13.13 -4.05 9.12
N ASP A 118 -14.43 -4.04 9.42
CA ASP A 118 -15.29 -5.22 9.44
C ASP A 118 -15.52 -5.66 8.00
N ARG A 119 -14.72 -6.63 7.53
CA ARG A 119 -14.62 -7.08 6.13
C ARG A 119 -14.08 -6.02 5.16
N GLY A 120 -13.55 -6.48 4.03
CA GLY A 120 -12.98 -5.63 2.98
C GLY A 120 -13.64 -5.84 1.62
N ILE A 121 -13.16 -5.09 0.62
CA ILE A 121 -13.55 -5.26 -0.80
C ILE A 121 -13.48 -6.72 -1.25
N ILE A 122 -12.48 -7.45 -0.74
CA ILE A 122 -12.25 -8.86 -1.06
C ILE A 122 -13.43 -9.74 -0.59
N ASP A 123 -14.11 -9.41 0.51
CA ASP A 123 -15.28 -10.16 0.97
C ASP A 123 -16.42 -10.16 -0.07
N ALA A 124 -16.54 -9.13 -0.91
CA ALA A 124 -17.55 -9.04 -1.98
C ALA A 124 -17.21 -9.83 -3.26
N VAL A 125 -15.97 -10.32 -3.41
CA VAL A 125 -15.55 -11.08 -4.59
C VAL A 125 -16.06 -12.52 -4.51
N GLN A 126 -16.63 -13.04 -5.58
CA GLN A 126 -17.03 -14.45 -5.69
C GLN A 126 -15.95 -15.28 -6.38
N LEU A 127 -15.61 -16.45 -5.81
CA LEU A 127 -14.62 -17.37 -6.40
C LEU A 127 -15.24 -18.40 -7.34
N ARG A 128 -16.49 -18.82 -7.08
CA ARG A 128 -17.14 -19.95 -7.76
C ARG A 128 -18.23 -19.54 -8.74
N ASN A 129 -18.71 -18.30 -8.64
CA ASN A 129 -19.78 -17.80 -9.49
C ASN A 129 -19.23 -16.71 -10.42
N PRO A 130 -19.72 -16.64 -11.67
CA PRO A 130 -19.41 -15.53 -12.56
C PRO A 130 -19.73 -14.19 -11.90
N GLN A 131 -18.81 -13.24 -12.05
CA GLN A 131 -18.96 -11.90 -11.54
C GLN A 131 -18.26 -10.94 -12.51
N PRO A 132 -18.79 -9.72 -12.72
CA PRO A 132 -18.12 -8.75 -13.58
C PRO A 132 -16.67 -8.48 -13.17
N GLU A 133 -15.80 -8.24 -14.16
CA GLU A 133 -14.36 -8.10 -13.95
C GLU A 133 -13.99 -6.97 -12.97
N TYR A 134 -14.82 -5.94 -12.87
CA TYR A 134 -14.57 -4.81 -11.97
C TYR A 134 -14.48 -5.20 -10.49
N PHE A 135 -15.06 -6.33 -10.06
CA PHE A 135 -14.86 -6.83 -8.69
C PHE A 135 -13.42 -7.29 -8.45
N GLN A 136 -12.87 -8.05 -9.40
CA GLN A 136 -11.47 -8.50 -9.36
C GLN A 136 -10.51 -7.31 -9.45
N ASN A 137 -10.82 -6.35 -10.32
CA ASN A 137 -10.01 -5.14 -10.47
C ASN A 137 -10.06 -4.26 -9.22
N ALA A 138 -11.22 -4.11 -8.57
CA ALA A 138 -11.32 -3.40 -7.30
C ALA A 138 -10.47 -4.07 -6.20
N ALA A 139 -10.51 -5.40 -6.07
CA ALA A 139 -9.69 -6.12 -5.09
C ALA A 139 -8.17 -6.05 -5.36
N LYS A 140 -7.76 -5.87 -6.63
CA LYS A 140 -6.36 -5.65 -7.01
C LYS A 140 -5.91 -4.20 -6.79
N ASN A 141 -6.80 -3.24 -6.99
CA ASN A 141 -6.47 -1.81 -7.02
C ASN A 141 -6.64 -1.09 -5.69
N PHE A 142 -7.48 -1.59 -4.78
CA PHE A 142 -7.71 -0.98 -3.46
C PHE A 142 -7.19 -1.91 -2.37
N ARG A 143 -5.93 -1.69 -1.97
CA ARG A 143 -5.18 -2.64 -1.15
C ARG A 143 -5.11 -2.17 0.30
N TYR A 144 -5.60 -3.02 1.19
CA TYR A 144 -5.43 -2.94 2.64
C TYR A 144 -4.01 -3.38 3.08
N ASN A 145 -3.73 -3.29 4.38
CA ASN A 145 -2.56 -3.90 5.01
C ASN A 145 -2.42 -5.37 4.57
N ARG A 146 -1.18 -5.79 4.31
CA ARG A 146 -0.85 -7.15 3.86
C ARG A 146 -1.34 -8.24 4.82
N SER A 147 -1.34 -7.97 6.11
CA SER A 147 -1.84 -8.85 7.16
C SER A 147 -3.35 -8.67 7.36
N VAL A 148 -4.11 -9.73 7.12
CA VAL A 148 -5.56 -9.78 7.32
C VAL A 148 -5.87 -10.71 8.47
N PHE A 149 -6.63 -10.23 9.44
CA PHE A 149 -6.96 -11.03 10.62
C PHE A 149 -8.29 -11.74 10.42
N LEU A 150 -8.28 -13.06 10.53
CA LEU A 150 -9.46 -13.90 10.37
C LEU A 150 -9.90 -14.48 11.70
N VAL A 151 -11.18 -14.24 12.04
CA VAL A 151 -11.85 -14.85 13.18
C VAL A 151 -12.29 -16.27 12.79
N PRO A 152 -11.75 -17.33 13.41
CA PRO A 152 -12.14 -18.70 13.11
C PRO A 152 -13.54 -19.03 13.64
N PRO A 153 -14.24 -20.01 13.05
CA PRO A 153 -15.49 -20.53 13.60
C PRO A 153 -15.26 -21.11 15.01
N TRP A 154 -16.09 -20.71 15.96
CA TRP A 154 -15.91 -21.01 17.38
C TRP A 154 -17.22 -21.53 18.00
N GLU A 155 -17.36 -22.86 18.08
CA GLU A 155 -18.59 -23.56 18.52
C GLU A 155 -19.08 -23.08 19.89
N GLU A 156 -18.17 -22.89 20.84
CA GLU A 156 -18.46 -22.56 22.23
C GLU A 156 -19.11 -21.19 22.40
N ILE A 157 -18.91 -20.25 21.47
CA ILE A 157 -19.57 -18.93 21.44
C ILE A 157 -20.60 -18.82 20.32
N PHE A 158 -20.76 -19.87 19.51
CA PHE A 158 -21.76 -19.95 18.44
C PHE A 158 -23.17 -20.17 18.98
N ALA A 159 -23.30 -20.45 20.28
CA ALA A 159 -24.59 -20.63 20.93
C ALA A 159 -25.36 -19.29 21.02
N SER A 160 -26.59 -19.30 20.50
CA SER A 160 -27.69 -18.35 20.74
C SER A 160 -27.71 -16.99 20.00
N ASP A 161 -27.48 -16.97 18.69
CA ASP A 161 -28.08 -15.92 17.83
C ASP A 161 -29.34 -16.51 17.16
N ALA A 162 -30.49 -16.42 17.85
CA ALA A 162 -31.78 -16.94 17.38
C ALA A 162 -32.25 -16.33 16.05
N GLU A 163 -31.56 -15.29 15.56
CA GLU A 163 -31.91 -14.56 14.35
C GLU A 163 -31.19 -15.06 13.08
N ARG A 164 -30.27 -16.04 13.14
CA ARG A 164 -29.51 -16.46 11.94
C ARG A 164 -29.55 -17.95 11.64
N LYS A 165 -30.23 -18.27 10.55
CA LYS A 165 -30.41 -19.60 9.94
C LYS A 165 -29.14 -20.15 9.25
N HIS A 166 -27.96 -20.00 9.84
CA HIS A 166 -26.72 -20.55 9.27
C HIS A 166 -26.16 -21.62 10.19
N SER A 167 -26.04 -22.85 9.69
CA SER A 167 -25.44 -23.96 10.44
C SER A 167 -23.96 -23.70 10.70
N PHE A 168 -23.41 -24.27 11.77
CA PHE A 168 -21.97 -24.17 12.06
C PHE A 168 -21.10 -24.66 10.88
N GLU A 169 -21.57 -25.68 10.15
CA GLU A 169 -20.95 -26.15 8.91
C GLU A 169 -20.92 -25.08 7.79
N SER A 170 -21.94 -24.23 7.68
CA SER A 170 -21.91 -23.11 6.74
C SER A 170 -20.89 -22.04 7.14
N ALA A 171 -20.69 -21.80 8.44
CA ALA A 171 -19.66 -20.89 8.94
C ALA A 171 -18.24 -21.39 8.65
N LYS A 172 -17.99 -22.71 8.75
CA LYS A 172 -16.73 -23.33 8.33
C LYS A 172 -16.47 -23.14 6.83
N LYS A 173 -17.47 -23.43 5.98
CA LYS A 173 -17.34 -23.25 4.53
C LYS A 173 -17.06 -21.80 4.14
N GLU A 174 -17.74 -20.83 4.77
CA GLU A 174 -17.45 -19.40 4.58
C GLU A 174 -16.00 -19.07 4.96
N PHE A 175 -15.54 -19.59 6.10
CA PHE A 175 -14.17 -19.35 6.58
C PHE A 175 -13.10 -19.94 5.66
N ASP A 176 -13.28 -21.17 5.16
CA ASP A 176 -12.37 -21.81 4.22
C ASP A 176 -12.30 -21.04 2.88
N GLU A 177 -13.45 -20.55 2.41
CA GLU A 177 -13.52 -19.70 1.21
C GLU A 177 -12.78 -18.38 1.42
N LEU A 178 -12.90 -17.74 2.59
CA LEU A 178 -12.17 -16.51 2.92
C LEU A 178 -10.66 -16.74 2.92
N LEU A 179 -10.17 -17.85 3.50
CA LEU A 179 -8.74 -18.19 3.49
C LEU A 179 -8.18 -18.27 2.07
N ILE A 180 -8.88 -18.99 1.19
CA ILE A 180 -8.50 -19.12 -0.22
C ILE A 180 -8.54 -17.76 -0.90
N LYS A 181 -9.60 -16.98 -0.68
CA LYS A 181 -9.82 -15.69 -1.33
C LYS A 181 -8.70 -14.72 -0.99
N TYR A 182 -8.42 -14.49 0.29
CA TYR A 182 -7.37 -13.57 0.73
C TYR A 182 -5.99 -14.01 0.23
N LYS A 183 -5.68 -15.31 0.27
CA LYS A 183 -4.43 -15.86 -0.25
C LYS A 183 -4.28 -15.65 -1.76
N ASN A 184 -5.34 -15.86 -2.55
CA ASN A 184 -5.33 -15.64 -4.01
C ASN A 184 -5.05 -14.18 -4.38
N PHE A 185 -5.44 -13.23 -3.53
CA PHE A 185 -5.12 -11.82 -3.71
C PHE A 185 -3.77 -11.42 -3.05
N GLY A 186 -2.96 -12.35 -2.58
CA GLY A 186 -1.62 -12.09 -2.05
C GLY A 186 -1.58 -11.51 -0.63
N TYR A 187 -2.63 -11.71 0.16
CA TYR A 187 -2.64 -11.34 1.58
C TYR A 187 -2.13 -12.47 2.47
N GLU A 188 -1.57 -12.08 3.61
CA GLU A 188 -1.20 -12.99 4.70
C GLU A 188 -2.37 -13.07 5.68
N THR A 189 -2.97 -14.25 5.80
CA THR A 189 -4.07 -14.48 6.74
C THR A 189 -3.54 -14.86 8.12
N VAL A 190 -3.82 -14.04 9.12
CA VAL A 190 -3.47 -14.27 10.52
C VAL A 190 -4.71 -14.73 11.27
N LEU A 191 -4.68 -15.95 11.79
CA LEU A 191 -5.80 -16.48 12.57
C LEU A 191 -5.82 -15.87 13.97
N ILE A 192 -6.95 -15.30 14.35
CA ILE A 192 -7.15 -14.76 15.70
C ILE A 192 -7.37 -15.92 16.67
N PRO A 193 -6.63 -16.00 17.79
CA PRO A 193 -6.78 -17.09 18.75
C PRO A 193 -8.15 -17.08 19.44
N LYS A 194 -8.64 -18.25 19.83
CA LYS A 194 -9.90 -18.46 20.58
C LYS A 194 -9.69 -18.19 22.08
N VAL A 195 -9.40 -16.93 22.41
CA VAL A 195 -9.15 -16.43 23.77
C VAL A 195 -10.08 -15.25 24.08
N SER A 196 -9.91 -14.60 25.24
CA SER A 196 -10.78 -13.47 25.62
C SER A 196 -10.72 -12.33 24.60
N VAL A 197 -11.75 -11.49 24.56
CA VAL A 197 -11.81 -10.33 23.63
C VAL A 197 -10.58 -9.44 23.78
N LYS A 198 -10.16 -9.15 25.03
CA LYS A 198 -9.02 -8.28 25.31
C LYS A 198 -7.70 -8.86 24.79
N GLU A 199 -7.49 -10.16 24.97
CA GLU A 199 -6.30 -10.87 24.48
C GLU A 199 -6.28 -10.94 22.96
N ARG A 200 -7.45 -11.13 22.32
CA ARG A 200 -7.57 -11.08 20.84
C ARG A 200 -7.17 -9.72 20.30
N VAL A 201 -7.60 -8.62 20.92
CA VAL A 201 -7.19 -7.27 20.51
C VAL A 201 -5.69 -7.06 20.72
N ASN A 202 -5.14 -7.46 21.87
CA ASN A 202 -3.70 -7.36 22.13
C ASN A 202 -2.89 -8.12 21.08
N PHE A 203 -3.28 -9.35 20.76
CA PHE A 203 -2.65 -10.17 19.73
C PHE A 203 -2.62 -9.48 18.36
N ILE A 204 -3.73 -8.84 17.94
CA ILE A 204 -3.80 -8.11 16.67
C ILE A 204 -2.82 -6.94 16.68
N LEU A 205 -2.84 -6.12 17.74
CA LEU A 205 -1.98 -4.94 17.87
C LEU A 205 -0.50 -5.33 17.92
N GLU A 206 -0.12 -6.34 18.70
CA GLU A 206 1.26 -6.85 18.78
C GLU A 206 1.76 -7.35 17.41
N LYS A 207 0.89 -8.03 16.64
CA LYS A 207 1.24 -8.47 15.28
C LYS A 207 1.41 -7.30 14.33
N LEU A 208 0.58 -6.27 14.44
CA LEU A 208 0.70 -5.05 13.64
C LEU A 208 1.93 -4.22 14.03
N ASP A 209 2.26 -4.11 15.31
CA ASP A 209 3.46 -3.42 15.79
C ASP A 209 4.73 -4.13 15.35
N ALA A 210 4.79 -5.46 15.45
CA ALA A 210 5.93 -6.23 14.95
C ALA A 210 6.10 -6.09 13.42
N THR A 211 4.99 -5.97 12.68
CA THR A 211 5.02 -5.78 11.21
C THR A 211 5.42 -4.34 10.85
N THR A 212 4.88 -3.35 11.57
CA THR A 212 5.20 -1.93 11.41
C THR A 212 6.64 -1.66 11.79
N TYR A 213 7.15 -2.28 12.85
CA TYR A 213 8.55 -2.20 13.26
C TYR A 213 9.49 -2.81 12.20
N LYS A 214 9.11 -3.95 11.60
CA LYS A 214 9.88 -4.52 10.48
C LYS A 214 9.85 -3.65 9.23
N ALA A 215 8.68 -3.12 8.87
CA ALA A 215 8.52 -2.24 7.71
C ALA A 215 9.24 -0.89 7.89
N ALA A 216 9.13 -0.26 9.06
CA ALA A 216 9.83 0.98 9.40
C ALA A 216 11.35 0.77 9.45
N ASN A 217 11.84 -0.35 9.99
CA ASN A 217 13.27 -0.65 9.99
C ASN A 217 13.80 -0.98 8.58
N ALA A 218 13.06 -1.73 7.77
CA ALA A 218 13.43 -1.98 6.38
C ALA A 218 13.44 -0.67 5.57
N SER A 219 12.44 0.19 5.78
CA SER A 219 12.35 1.50 5.15
C SER A 219 13.52 2.41 5.55
N ASN A 220 13.81 2.51 6.85
CA ASN A 220 14.97 3.25 7.35
C ASN A 220 16.30 2.67 6.85
N PHE A 221 16.41 1.34 6.73
CA PHE A 221 17.60 0.69 6.20
C PHE A 221 17.88 1.10 4.76
N TYR A 222 16.92 0.94 3.83
CA TYR A 222 17.16 1.30 2.43
C TYR A 222 17.30 2.81 2.21
N ILE A 223 16.55 3.64 2.94
CA ILE A 223 16.75 5.10 2.91
C ILE A 223 18.16 5.47 3.37
N SER A 224 18.70 4.81 4.40
CA SER A 224 20.09 5.02 4.83
C SER A 224 21.10 4.64 3.75
N LYS A 225 20.82 3.60 2.95
CA LYS A 225 21.65 3.20 1.80
C LYS A 225 21.57 4.22 0.65
N GLY A 226 20.38 4.74 0.36
CA GLY A 226 20.19 5.83 -0.62
C GLY A 226 20.94 7.09 -0.23
N LYS A 227 20.88 7.51 1.05
CA LYS A 227 21.68 8.62 1.57
C LYS A 227 23.17 8.37 1.43
N ARG A 228 23.63 7.16 1.80
CA ARG A 228 25.05 6.78 1.67
C ARG A 228 25.52 6.83 0.22
N LEU A 229 24.68 6.46 -0.75
CA LEU A 229 25.00 6.56 -2.17
C LEU A 229 25.29 8.00 -2.60
N LEU A 230 24.45 8.96 -2.19
CA LEU A 230 24.67 10.36 -2.56
C LEU A 230 25.95 10.92 -1.94
N GLU A 231 26.25 10.58 -0.67
CA GLU A 231 27.52 10.96 -0.04
C GLU A 231 28.72 10.30 -0.72
N TRP A 232 28.60 9.01 -1.07
CA TRP A 232 29.64 8.31 -1.81
C TRP A 232 29.90 8.96 -3.17
N ASN A 233 28.84 9.42 -3.86
CA ASN A 233 28.99 10.15 -5.11
C ASN A 233 29.76 11.46 -4.91
N LYS A 234 29.48 12.23 -3.85
CA LYS A 234 30.24 13.45 -3.50
C LYS A 234 31.72 13.16 -3.25
N GLU A 235 32.02 12.05 -2.57
CA GLU A 235 33.38 11.61 -2.26
C GLU A 235 34.14 11.09 -3.49
N LYS A 236 33.46 10.33 -4.36
CA LYS A 236 34.12 9.48 -5.36
C LYS A 236 33.94 9.94 -6.80
N LEU A 237 32.91 10.70 -7.15
CA LEU A 237 32.66 11.17 -8.52
C LEU A 237 33.35 12.50 -8.85
N THR A 238 34.41 12.86 -8.13
CA THR A 238 35.26 14.01 -8.45
C THR A 238 36.55 13.56 -9.12
N ILE A 239 37.16 14.44 -9.91
CA ILE A 239 38.45 14.18 -10.55
C ILE A 239 39.59 14.01 -9.55
N GLN A 240 39.47 14.63 -8.37
CA GLN A 240 40.48 14.57 -7.31
C GLN A 240 40.38 13.30 -6.46
N SER A 241 39.31 12.52 -6.60
CA SER A 241 39.13 11.31 -5.81
C SER A 241 40.10 10.20 -6.24
N ASP A 242 40.59 9.44 -5.26
CA ASP A 242 41.27 8.16 -5.47
C ASP A 242 40.21 7.04 -5.54
N LEU A 243 39.32 7.10 -6.55
CA LEU A 243 38.34 6.04 -6.80
C LEU A 243 39.07 4.76 -7.22
N ARG A 244 38.87 3.68 -6.47
CA ARG A 244 39.39 2.33 -6.75
C ARG A 244 38.24 1.39 -7.08
N ILE A 245 38.50 0.36 -7.88
CA ILE A 245 37.47 -0.64 -8.22
C ILE A 245 36.83 -1.30 -6.98
N ASN A 246 37.61 -1.49 -5.91
CA ASN A 246 37.11 -2.07 -4.66
C ASN A 246 36.14 -1.16 -3.91
N ASP A 247 36.14 0.16 -4.15
CA ASP A 247 35.19 1.09 -3.53
C ASP A 247 33.76 0.82 -3.99
N LEU A 248 33.58 0.23 -5.19
CA LEU A 248 32.26 -0.13 -5.71
C LEU A 248 31.59 -1.22 -4.87
N LYS A 249 32.37 -2.12 -4.25
CA LYS A 249 31.85 -3.23 -3.43
C LYS A 249 31.11 -2.74 -2.18
N GLU A 250 31.37 -1.50 -1.77
CA GLU A 250 30.67 -0.88 -0.65
C GLU A 250 29.16 -0.76 -0.93
N LEU A 251 28.80 -0.39 -2.16
CA LEU A 251 27.43 -0.02 -2.50
C LEU A 251 26.80 -0.87 -3.58
N PHE A 252 27.56 -1.43 -4.51
CA PHE A 252 27.04 -2.13 -5.68
C PHE A 252 27.12 -3.64 -5.49
N ALA A 253 26.14 -4.36 -6.05
CA ALA A 253 26.23 -5.81 -6.19
C ALA A 253 27.29 -6.18 -7.25
N PRO A 254 27.77 -7.45 -7.28
CA PRO A 254 28.74 -7.88 -8.30
C PRO A 254 28.29 -7.66 -9.74
N GLU A 255 26.98 -7.81 -9.97
CA GLU A 255 26.28 -7.55 -11.23
C GLU A 255 25.06 -6.69 -10.91
N PHE A 256 24.84 -5.64 -11.69
CA PHE A 256 23.74 -4.69 -11.52
C PHE A 256 23.39 -4.02 -12.84
N VAL A 257 22.25 -3.31 -12.87
CA VAL A 257 21.78 -2.59 -14.05
C VAL A 257 21.84 -1.09 -13.80
N VAL A 258 22.34 -0.34 -14.78
CA VAL A 258 22.24 1.12 -14.83
C VAL A 258 21.32 1.51 -15.98
N MET A 259 20.27 2.28 -15.69
CA MET A 259 19.38 2.85 -16.69
C MET A 259 19.44 4.37 -16.66
N ALA A 260 19.98 4.97 -17.72
CA ALA A 260 20.07 6.43 -17.83
C ALA A 260 19.30 6.89 -19.07
N ASN A 261 18.30 7.77 -18.87
CA ASN A 261 17.46 8.32 -19.94
C ASN A 261 16.92 7.25 -20.91
N GLY A 262 16.41 6.14 -20.36
CA GLY A 262 15.81 5.04 -21.12
C GLY A 262 16.81 4.06 -21.76
N ARG A 263 18.12 4.29 -21.63
CA ARG A 263 19.15 3.33 -22.08
C ARG A 263 19.57 2.43 -20.94
N ARG A 264 19.61 1.13 -21.19
CA ARG A 264 20.01 0.10 -20.22
C ARG A 264 21.46 -0.33 -20.44
N TYR A 265 22.20 -0.44 -19.35
CA TYR A 265 23.57 -0.94 -19.29
C TYR A 265 23.65 -2.00 -18.19
N ASP A 266 23.91 -3.25 -18.56
CA ASP A 266 24.25 -4.27 -17.58
C ASP A 266 25.73 -4.08 -17.20
N ALA A 267 26.02 -3.99 -15.90
CA ALA A 267 27.28 -3.53 -15.38
C ALA A 267 27.79 -4.45 -14.26
N ASN A 268 29.12 -4.52 -14.18
CA ASN A 268 29.86 -5.14 -13.09
C ASN A 268 30.93 -4.15 -12.60
N TYR A 269 31.69 -4.53 -11.57
CA TYR A 269 32.68 -3.62 -11.00
C TYR A 269 33.70 -3.11 -12.01
N GLN A 270 34.16 -3.94 -12.95
CA GLN A 270 35.17 -3.53 -13.92
C GLN A 270 34.61 -2.52 -14.93
N THR A 271 33.50 -2.88 -15.57
CA THR A 271 32.86 -2.05 -16.61
C THR A 271 32.35 -0.72 -16.04
N TYR A 272 31.80 -0.74 -14.82
CA TYR A 272 31.33 0.48 -14.17
C TYR A 272 32.47 1.36 -13.67
N TYR A 273 33.55 0.78 -13.15
CA TYR A 273 34.75 1.53 -12.77
C TYR A 273 35.35 2.29 -13.96
N GLU A 274 35.46 1.64 -15.11
CA GLU A 274 35.95 2.27 -16.35
C GLU A 274 35.03 3.40 -16.82
N PHE A 275 33.71 3.21 -16.72
CA PHE A 275 32.73 4.25 -17.00
C PHE A 275 32.89 5.43 -16.05
N LEU A 276 32.94 5.20 -14.73
CA LEU A 276 33.05 6.26 -13.73
C LEU A 276 34.33 7.08 -13.86
N ASN A 277 35.45 6.44 -14.22
CA ASN A 277 36.71 7.17 -14.44
C ASN A 277 36.63 8.15 -15.62
N LYS A 278 35.91 7.78 -16.68
CA LYS A 278 35.64 8.70 -17.79
C LYS A 278 34.65 9.78 -17.36
N PHE A 279 33.55 9.38 -16.70
CA PHE A 279 32.48 10.27 -16.28
C PHE A 279 32.94 11.37 -15.32
N ARG A 280 33.80 11.02 -14.34
CA ARG A 280 34.31 11.97 -13.33
C ARG A 280 35.47 12.86 -13.82
N SER A 281 35.94 12.67 -15.05
CA SER A 281 37.19 13.26 -15.55
C SER A 281 37.22 14.80 -15.55
N ASP A 282 36.05 15.43 -15.59
CA ASP A 282 35.88 16.88 -15.60
C ASP A 282 35.06 17.43 -14.42
N ILE A 283 34.68 16.57 -13.46
CA ILE A 283 33.86 16.94 -12.31
C ILE A 283 34.76 17.44 -11.17
N TYR A 284 34.63 18.72 -10.83
CA TYR A 284 35.30 19.31 -9.67
C TYR A 284 34.55 18.96 -8.38
N SER A 285 33.23 19.16 -8.36
CA SER A 285 32.37 18.79 -7.24
C SER A 285 30.97 18.44 -7.74
N ILE A 286 30.29 17.55 -7.01
CA ILE A 286 28.89 17.23 -7.21
C ILE A 286 28.15 17.39 -5.88
N ASP A 287 26.93 17.92 -5.91
CA ASP A 287 26.08 18.03 -4.73
C ASP A 287 24.62 17.77 -5.09
N TYR A 288 23.82 17.43 -4.08
CA TYR A 288 22.43 16.99 -4.23
C TYR A 288 21.53 17.67 -3.21
N GLU A 289 20.48 18.33 -3.68
CA GLU A 289 19.34 18.73 -2.86
C GLU A 289 18.20 17.75 -3.06
N VAL A 290 18.02 16.83 -2.11
CA VAL A 290 16.94 15.85 -2.15
C VAL A 290 15.68 16.45 -1.55
N GLN A 291 14.58 16.43 -2.31
CA GLN A 291 13.29 16.95 -1.84
C GLN A 291 12.68 16.01 -0.81
N GLU A 292 12.69 14.71 -1.10
CA GLU A 292 12.19 13.66 -0.21
C GLU A 292 12.83 12.31 -0.51
N TYR A 293 12.76 11.38 0.46
CA TYR A 293 13.15 9.99 0.30
C TYR A 293 11.91 9.12 0.36
N LEU A 294 11.49 8.58 -0.77
CA LEU A 294 10.38 7.64 -0.84
C LEU A 294 10.92 6.22 -0.86
N ASN A 295 10.39 5.35 0.00
CA ASN A 295 10.77 3.93 0.02
C ASN A 295 9.57 3.04 -0.31
N ILE A 296 9.77 2.13 -1.26
CA ILE A 296 8.81 1.11 -1.65
C ILE A 296 9.57 -0.22 -1.67
N GLU A 297 9.32 -1.07 -0.68
CA GLU A 297 10.04 -2.33 -0.48
C GLU A 297 11.57 -2.10 -0.42
N SER A 298 12.34 -2.70 -1.33
CA SER A 298 13.79 -2.52 -1.44
C SER A 298 14.21 -1.40 -2.40
N THR A 299 13.27 -0.55 -2.83
CA THR A 299 13.52 0.56 -3.76
C THR A 299 13.44 1.88 -3.02
N VAL A 300 14.36 2.80 -3.34
CA VAL A 300 14.34 4.19 -2.88
C VAL A 300 14.24 5.10 -4.10
N VAL A 301 13.30 6.03 -4.05
CA VAL A 301 13.11 7.07 -5.06
C VAL A 301 13.46 8.42 -4.44
N MET A 302 14.30 9.18 -5.13
CA MET A 302 14.83 10.46 -4.67
C MET A 302 14.61 11.48 -5.79
N PRO A 303 13.51 12.25 -5.74
CA PRO A 303 13.40 13.49 -6.49
C PRO A 303 14.42 14.48 -5.93
N LEU A 304 15.32 14.95 -6.78
CA LEU A 304 16.44 15.77 -6.35
C LEU A 304 16.87 16.76 -7.42
N LYS A 305 17.59 17.78 -6.97
CA LYS A 305 18.36 18.66 -7.83
C LYS A 305 19.84 18.34 -7.67
N ALA A 306 20.50 17.97 -8.76
CA ALA A 306 21.94 17.73 -8.79
C ALA A 306 22.67 18.95 -9.34
N THR A 307 23.72 19.39 -8.65
CA THR A 307 24.60 20.48 -9.09
C THR A 307 26.00 19.94 -9.33
N VAL A 308 26.49 20.02 -10.57
CA VAL A 308 27.81 19.55 -10.96
C VAL A 308 28.68 20.74 -11.35
N LYS A 309 29.72 21.02 -10.57
CA LYS A 309 30.73 22.03 -10.93
C LYS A 309 31.83 21.36 -11.73
N ARG A 310 32.11 21.89 -12.92
CA ARG A 310 33.15 21.38 -13.83
C ARG A 310 34.47 22.11 -13.61
N LEU A 311 35.58 21.46 -13.97
CA LEU A 311 36.92 22.05 -13.89
C LEU A 311 37.08 23.38 -14.65
N LYS A 312 36.33 23.55 -15.75
CA LYS A 312 36.37 24.76 -16.58
C LYS A 312 35.52 25.92 -16.03
N GLY A 313 34.96 25.78 -14.83
CA GLY A 313 34.13 26.80 -14.17
C GLY A 313 32.64 26.75 -14.51
N ASN A 314 32.24 25.92 -15.48
CA ASN A 314 30.82 25.70 -15.79
C ASN A 314 30.12 24.99 -14.63
N VAL A 315 28.84 25.31 -14.42
CA VAL A 315 27.99 24.66 -13.42
C VAL A 315 26.77 24.10 -14.14
N ASP A 316 26.62 22.78 -14.12
CA ASP A 316 25.45 22.10 -14.66
C ASP A 316 24.46 21.84 -13.52
N ILE A 317 23.19 22.13 -13.75
CA ILE A 317 22.10 21.87 -12.79
C ILE A 317 21.07 20.98 -13.47
N PHE A 318 20.70 19.90 -12.80
CA PHE A 318 19.74 18.92 -13.29
C PHE A 318 18.65 18.71 -12.26
N ASP A 319 17.39 18.84 -12.69
CA ASP A 319 16.27 18.26 -11.96
C ASP A 319 16.16 16.80 -12.37
N ALA A 320 16.23 15.89 -11.40
CA ALA A 320 16.30 14.46 -11.64
C ALA A 320 15.44 13.66 -10.66
N ILE A 321 14.95 12.52 -11.12
CA ILE A 321 14.41 11.46 -10.26
C ILE A 321 15.38 10.29 -10.33
N MET A 322 15.95 9.95 -9.18
CA MET A 322 16.84 8.81 -9.03
C MET A 322 16.10 7.67 -8.32
N LEU A 323 16.04 6.51 -8.96
CA LEU A 323 15.40 5.30 -8.46
C LEU A 323 16.47 4.22 -8.28
N ILE A 324 16.66 3.77 -7.04
CA ILE A 324 17.68 2.80 -6.68
C ILE A 324 17.02 1.58 -6.04
N LYS A 325 17.23 0.40 -6.62
CA LYS A 325 16.79 -0.86 -6.03
C LYS A 325 17.98 -1.57 -5.38
N PHE A 326 17.74 -2.05 -4.17
CA PHE A 326 18.70 -2.80 -3.38
C PHE A 326 18.33 -4.29 -3.28
N ASN A 327 19.33 -5.14 -3.06
CA ASN A 327 19.14 -6.50 -2.57
C ASN A 327 19.01 -6.52 -1.03
N ASP A 328 18.84 -7.72 -0.46
CA ASP A 328 18.67 -7.90 0.99
C ASP A 328 19.92 -7.51 1.81
N LEU A 329 21.10 -7.48 1.18
CA LEU A 329 22.35 -7.01 1.79
C LEU A 329 22.50 -5.48 1.72
N GLY A 330 21.56 -4.78 1.09
CA GLY A 330 21.60 -3.33 0.89
C GLY A 330 22.55 -2.89 -0.21
N GLN A 331 22.88 -3.78 -1.15
CA GLN A 331 23.68 -3.46 -2.34
C GLN A 331 22.79 -3.11 -3.52
N ILE A 332 23.22 -2.13 -4.33
CA ILE A 332 22.53 -1.65 -5.52
C ILE A 332 22.57 -2.73 -6.59
N VAL A 333 21.38 -3.16 -7.01
CA VAL A 333 21.17 -4.09 -8.13
C VAL A 333 20.56 -3.40 -9.35
N HIS A 334 19.93 -2.24 -9.14
CA HIS A 334 19.37 -1.42 -10.21
C HIS A 334 19.50 0.05 -9.85
N TRP A 335 20.13 0.82 -10.73
CA TRP A 335 20.17 2.27 -10.71
C TRP A 335 19.37 2.76 -11.90
N GLN A 336 18.42 3.66 -11.69
CA GLN A 336 17.72 4.35 -12.76
C GLN A 336 17.69 5.85 -12.51
N GLU A 337 17.99 6.61 -13.54
CA GLU A 337 17.95 8.07 -13.49
C GLU A 337 17.24 8.63 -14.71
N VAL A 338 16.35 9.58 -14.44
CA VAL A 338 15.68 10.40 -15.45
C VAL A 338 15.92 11.85 -15.05
N TYR A 339 16.57 12.62 -15.92
CA TYR A 339 16.82 14.03 -15.70
C TYR A 339 16.32 14.88 -16.86
N SER A 340 15.86 16.09 -16.54
CA SER A 340 15.58 17.15 -17.51
C SER A 340 16.62 18.25 -17.38
N THR A 341 17.17 18.71 -18.49
CA THR A 341 18.07 19.88 -18.48
C THR A 341 17.22 21.14 -18.37
N SER A 342 17.39 21.91 -17.29
CA SER A 342 16.90 23.28 -17.28
C SER A 342 17.77 24.09 -18.25
N GLU A 343 17.20 24.52 -19.38
CA GLU A 343 17.87 25.51 -20.23
C GLU A 343 18.21 26.75 -19.38
N PRO A 344 19.40 27.36 -19.57
CA PRO A 344 19.67 28.64 -18.93
C PRO A 344 18.67 29.68 -19.48
N LYS A 345 17.88 30.26 -18.58
CA LYS A 345 17.05 31.44 -18.89
C LYS A 345 17.90 32.65 -19.23
#